data_AF-A0A497CDG9-F1
#
_entry.id   AF-A0A497CDG9-F1
#
_cell.length_a   1.000
_cell.length_b   1.000
_cell.length_c   1.000
_cell.angle_alpha   90.00
_cell.angle_beta   90.00
_cell.angle_gamma   90.00
#
_symmetry.space_group_name_H-M   'P 1'
#
loop_
_entity.id
_entity.type
_entity.pdbx_description
1 polymer ?
#
loop_
_entity_poly.entity_id
_entity_poly.type
_entity_poly.pdbx_seq_one_letter_code
_entity_poly.pdbx_strand_id
1 'polypeptide(L)'
;MKKIRMQYVWGALLITLGILFLLQEFNLIGSALDYLWILIMGISGIVFLWVYATKKDQWWAAIPGMTLIGLAATVVEEQFNFFPGSNWTGALFLAFIGLGFWLVYLRRPSFWWAIIPGGTLVTLGVVSGLGSSIISDEGIFFLGLGITFALVGLLPAKQYKTQWGYIPAAVLIILGLIQLSVGTFLINLWPIALIIIGGYIIFKNWKK
;
A
#
# COMPACT_ATOMS: atom_id res chain seq x y z
N MET A 1 34.82 2.31 -35.75
CA MET A 1 33.85 2.93 -34.81
C MET A 1 34.47 2.90 -33.41
N LYS A 2 34.88 4.04 -32.85
CA LYS A 2 35.49 4.11 -31.51
C LYS A 2 34.44 3.71 -30.47
N LYS A 3 34.68 2.66 -29.69
CA LYS A 3 33.85 2.30 -28.54
C LYS A 3 33.87 3.48 -27.57
N ILE A 4 32.83 4.31 -27.59
CA ILE A 4 32.61 5.31 -26.55
C ILE A 4 32.59 4.52 -25.25
N ARG A 5 33.50 4.83 -24.32
CA ARG A 5 33.51 4.14 -23.03
C ARG A 5 32.18 4.43 -22.37
N MET A 6 31.40 3.39 -22.10
CA MET A 6 30.05 3.44 -21.53
C MET A 6 29.95 4.40 -20.33
N GLN A 7 31.05 4.54 -19.58
CA GLN A 7 31.23 5.48 -18.46
C GLN A 7 30.98 6.95 -18.83
N TYR A 8 31.43 7.42 -20.00
CA TYR A 8 31.20 8.80 -20.43
C TYR A 8 29.74 9.06 -20.81
N VAL A 9 29.07 8.06 -21.39
CA VAL A 9 27.64 8.15 -21.72
C VAL A 9 26.82 8.23 -20.44
N TRP A 10 27.10 7.36 -19.46
CA TRP A 10 26.45 7.42 -18.14
C TRP A 10 26.75 8.72 -17.41
N GLY A 11 28.01 9.19 -17.43
CA GLY A 11 28.39 10.45 -16.80
C GLY A 11 27.66 11.65 -17.42
N ALA A 12 27.63 11.75 -18.76
CA ALA A 12 26.90 12.80 -19.46
C ALA A 12 25.39 12.73 -19.16
N LEU A 13 24.80 11.53 -19.21
CA LEU A 13 23.38 11.32 -18.92
C LEU A 13 23.02 11.74 -17.48
N LEU A 14 23.84 11.38 -16.49
CA LEU A 14 23.64 11.78 -15.10
C LEU A 14 23.74 13.30 -14.91
N ILE A 15 24.71 13.95 -15.57
CA ILE A 15 24.85 15.42 -15.52
C ILE A 15 23.61 16.08 -16.15
N THR A 16 23.17 15.61 -17.32
CA THR A 16 21.99 16.16 -18.00
C THR A 16 20.73 15.97 -17.16
N LEU A 17 20.50 14.79 -16.59
CA LEU A 17 19.36 14.54 -15.71
C LEU A 17 19.42 15.41 -14.45
N GLY A 18 20.60 15.54 -13.83
CA GLY A 18 20.78 16.40 -12.65
C GLY A 18 20.47 17.86 -12.94
N ILE A 19 20.92 18.39 -14.09
CA ILE A 19 20.58 19.75 -14.52
C ILE A 19 19.08 19.89 -14.75
N LEU A 20 18.45 18.94 -15.44
CA LEU A 20 17.00 18.97 -15.68
C LEU A 20 16.19 18.97 -14.37
N PHE A 21 16.57 18.15 -13.39
CA PHE A 21 15.92 18.14 -12.08
C PHE A 21 16.16 19.42 -11.29
N LEU A 22 17.36 20.02 -11.36
CA LEU A 22 17.59 21.34 -10.76
C LEU A 22 16.72 22.43 -11.41
N LEU A 23 16.59 22.41 -12.73
CA LEU A 23 15.71 23.36 -13.45
C LEU A 23 14.24 23.20 -13.04
N GLN A 24 13.78 21.96 -12.79
CA GLN A 24 12.44 21.69 -12.26
C GLN A 24 12.28 22.25 -10.85
N GLU A 25 13.25 21.99 -9.96
CA GLU A 25 13.22 22.45 -8.58
C GLU A 25 13.20 23.98 -8.46
N PHE A 26 13.95 24.67 -9.32
CA PHE A 26 13.91 26.13 -9.42
C PHE A 26 12.66 26.67 -10.16
N ASN A 27 11.71 25.80 -10.50
CA ASN A 27 10.48 26.12 -11.22
C ASN A 27 10.72 26.84 -12.58
N LEU A 28 11.88 26.62 -13.20
CA LEU A 28 12.26 27.25 -14.47
C LEU A 28 11.59 26.59 -15.68
N ILE A 29 11.24 25.31 -15.56
CA ILE A 29 10.57 24.53 -16.61
C ILE A 29 9.12 24.14 -16.23
N GLY A 30 8.62 24.65 -15.10
CA GLY A 30 7.26 24.36 -14.60
C GLY A 30 6.98 22.86 -14.47
N SER A 31 5.77 22.44 -14.85
CA SER A 31 5.29 21.06 -14.80
C SER A 31 5.61 20.21 -16.05
N ALA A 32 6.53 20.66 -16.89
CA ALA A 32 6.85 19.96 -18.14
C ALA A 32 7.32 18.50 -17.93
N LEU A 33 8.12 18.26 -16.88
CA LEU A 33 8.59 16.92 -16.54
C LEU A 33 7.48 16.05 -15.93
N ASP A 34 6.53 16.64 -15.21
CA ASP A 34 5.41 15.90 -14.61
C ASP A 34 4.49 15.33 -15.70
N TYR A 35 4.19 16.11 -16.74
CA TYR A 35 3.45 15.60 -17.91
C TYR A 35 4.20 14.48 -18.64
N LEU A 36 5.52 14.57 -18.73
CA LEU A 36 6.35 13.51 -19.30
C LEU A 36 6.29 12.23 -18.45
N TRP A 37 6.33 12.34 -17.13
CA TRP A 37 6.16 11.21 -16.22
C TRP A 37 4.78 10.58 -16.32
N ILE A 38 3.71 11.39 -16.34
CA ILE A 38 2.33 10.92 -16.56
C ILE A 38 2.25 10.10 -17.83
N LEU A 39 2.83 10.59 -18.93
CA LEU A 39 2.79 9.91 -20.23
C LEU A 39 3.58 8.61 -20.21
N ILE A 40 4.81 8.61 -19.69
CA ILE A 40 5.66 7.41 -19.64
C ILE A 40 5.02 6.34 -18.76
N MET A 41 4.56 6.70 -17.56
CA MET A 41 3.93 5.76 -16.63
C MET A 41 2.58 5.29 -17.14
N GLY A 42 1.74 6.19 -17.67
CA GLY A 42 0.44 5.87 -18.23
C GLY A 42 0.54 4.89 -19.41
N ILE A 43 1.40 5.17 -20.39
CA ILE A 43 1.62 4.28 -21.54
C ILE A 43 2.20 2.94 -21.07
N SER A 44 3.21 2.95 -20.19
CA SER A 44 3.81 1.72 -19.69
C SER A 44 2.79 0.86 -18.93
N GLY A 45 1.94 1.48 -18.10
CA GLY A 45 0.85 0.82 -17.40
C GLY A 45 -0.16 0.20 -18.36
N ILE A 46 -0.57 0.94 -19.40
CA ILE A 46 -1.46 0.42 -20.46
C ILE A 46 -0.81 -0.77 -21.18
N VAL A 47 0.48 -0.72 -21.50
CA VAL A 47 1.19 -1.84 -22.14
C VAL A 47 1.15 -3.09 -21.26
N PHE A 48 1.42 -2.97 -19.96
CA PHE A 48 1.31 -4.10 -19.04
C PHE A 48 -0.13 -4.63 -18.91
N LEU A 49 -1.12 -3.75 -18.85
CA LEU A 49 -2.53 -4.16 -18.80
C LEU A 49 -3.00 -4.80 -20.12
N TRP A 50 -2.45 -4.37 -21.25
CA TRP A 50 -2.67 -5.01 -22.55
C TRP A 50 -2.03 -6.40 -22.60
N VAL A 51 -0.81 -6.54 -22.09
CA VAL A 51 -0.14 -7.85 -21.92
C VAL A 51 -0.96 -8.77 -21.02
N TYR A 52 -1.46 -8.26 -19.89
CA TYR A 52 -2.38 -8.98 -19.03
C TYR A 52 -3.60 -9.41 -19.87
N ALA A 53 -4.31 -8.49 -20.52
CA ALA A 53 -5.53 -8.81 -21.28
C ALA A 53 -5.33 -9.87 -22.39
N THR A 54 -4.21 -9.80 -23.12
CA THR A 54 -3.93 -10.68 -24.26
C THR A 54 -3.31 -12.03 -23.86
N LYS A 55 -2.38 -12.04 -22.90
CA LYS A 55 -1.65 -13.26 -22.50
C LYS A 55 -2.17 -13.75 -21.15
N LYS A 56 -3.12 -14.70 -21.19
CA LYS A 56 -3.74 -15.29 -19.99
C LYS A 56 -2.74 -15.93 -19.00
N ASP A 57 -1.56 -16.30 -19.48
CA ASP A 57 -0.47 -16.83 -18.64
C ASP A 57 0.32 -15.76 -17.90
N GLN A 58 0.29 -14.51 -18.36
CA GLN A 58 1.03 -13.39 -17.79
C GLN A 58 0.18 -12.61 -16.79
N TRP A 59 -0.36 -13.33 -15.79
CA TRP A 59 -1.17 -12.77 -14.71
C TRP A 59 -0.45 -11.66 -13.95
N TRP A 60 0.87 -11.80 -13.76
CA TRP A 60 1.70 -10.89 -12.99
C TRP A 60 1.67 -9.47 -13.56
N ALA A 61 1.39 -9.29 -14.85
CA ALA A 61 1.37 -7.99 -15.52
C ALA A 61 0.27 -7.05 -14.99
N ALA A 62 -0.76 -7.59 -14.33
CA ALA A 62 -1.77 -6.76 -13.66
C ALA A 62 -1.19 -5.87 -12.56
N ILE A 63 -0.20 -6.37 -11.81
CA ILE A 63 0.40 -5.63 -10.69
C ILE A 63 1.17 -4.40 -11.19
N PRO A 64 2.25 -4.52 -12.00
CA PRO A 64 2.98 -3.35 -12.50
C PRO A 64 2.09 -2.48 -13.38
N GLY A 65 1.15 -3.06 -14.14
CA GLY A 65 0.17 -2.31 -14.93
C GLY A 65 -0.64 -1.37 -14.06
N MET A 66 -1.30 -1.89 -13.03
CA MET A 66 -2.09 -1.05 -12.12
C MET A 66 -1.23 -0.11 -11.29
N THR A 67 -0.03 -0.52 -10.84
CA THR A 67 0.89 0.35 -10.10
C THR A 67 1.28 1.57 -10.93
N LEU A 68 1.63 1.40 -12.21
CA LEU A 68 2.04 2.50 -13.08
C LEU A 68 0.87 3.43 -13.43
N ILE A 69 -0.34 2.88 -13.62
CA ILE A 69 -1.55 3.70 -13.77
C ILE A 69 -1.83 4.48 -12.49
N GLY A 70 -1.67 3.85 -11.32
CA GLY A 70 -1.81 4.50 -10.02
C GLY A 70 -0.84 5.67 -9.85
N LEU A 71 0.44 5.50 -10.18
CA LEU A 71 1.43 6.58 -10.14
C LEU A 71 1.13 7.69 -11.14
N ALA A 72 0.72 7.36 -12.37
CA ALA A 72 0.30 8.37 -13.33
C ALA A 72 -0.89 9.18 -12.80
N ALA A 73 -1.85 8.50 -12.15
CA ALA A 73 -3.01 9.12 -11.56
C ALA A 73 -2.67 9.99 -10.33
N THR A 74 -1.65 9.64 -9.53
CA THR A 74 -1.21 10.51 -8.42
C THR A 74 -0.59 11.80 -8.92
N VAL A 75 0.25 11.74 -9.96
CA VAL A 75 0.85 12.96 -10.54
C VAL A 75 -0.23 13.83 -11.20
N VAL A 76 -1.23 13.22 -11.84
CA VAL A 76 -2.41 13.92 -12.34
C VAL A 76 -3.18 14.59 -11.20
N GLU A 77 -3.41 13.90 -10.09
CA GLU A 77 -4.07 14.49 -8.92
C GLU A 77 -3.29 15.67 -8.35
N GLU A 78 -1.96 15.57 -8.24
CA GLU A 78 -1.11 16.67 -7.78
C GLU A 78 -1.17 17.90 -8.71
N GLN A 79 -1.25 17.66 -10.02
CA GLN A 79 -1.26 18.73 -11.02
C GLN A 79 -2.61 19.46 -11.13
N PHE A 80 -3.71 18.72 -11.03
CA PHE A 80 -5.06 19.23 -11.28
C PHE A 80 -5.88 19.43 -10.00
N ASN A 81 -5.45 18.83 -8.89
CA ASN A 81 -6.04 18.96 -7.55
C ASN A 81 -7.55 18.75 -7.56
N PHE A 82 -8.01 17.59 -8.06
CA PHE A 82 -9.43 17.26 -8.16
C PHE A 82 -10.08 17.11 -6.77
N PHE A 83 -9.31 16.73 -5.75
CA PHE A 83 -9.75 16.55 -4.36
C PHE A 83 -9.03 17.53 -3.41
N PRO A 84 -9.36 18.84 -3.46
CA PRO A 84 -8.69 19.86 -2.66
C PRO A 84 -8.89 19.64 -1.15
N GLY A 85 -7.80 19.77 -0.39
CA GLY A 85 -7.83 19.78 1.09
C GLY A 85 -7.68 18.41 1.76
N SER A 86 -7.33 17.36 1.03
CA SER A 86 -7.11 16.02 1.60
C SER A 86 -6.06 15.22 0.82
N ASN A 87 -5.22 14.45 1.52
CA ASN A 87 -4.09 13.71 0.92
C ASN A 87 -4.54 12.39 0.28
N TRP A 88 -5.42 12.45 -0.72
CA TRP A 88 -5.93 11.26 -1.42
C TRP A 88 -4.91 10.59 -2.34
N THR A 89 -3.77 11.23 -2.64
CA THR A 89 -2.73 10.65 -3.51
C THR A 89 -2.22 9.31 -2.99
N GLY A 90 -1.92 9.20 -1.69
CA GLY A 90 -1.53 7.94 -1.07
C GLY A 90 -2.63 6.88 -1.15
N ALA A 91 -3.88 7.28 -0.88
CA ALA A 91 -5.05 6.42 -0.95
C ALA A 91 -5.27 5.86 -2.36
N LEU A 92 -5.17 6.73 -3.36
CA LEU A 92 -5.33 6.41 -4.77
C LEU A 92 -4.24 5.41 -5.20
N PHE A 93 -2.97 5.72 -4.94
CA PHE A 93 -1.87 4.83 -5.30
C PHE A 93 -2.03 3.42 -4.72
N LEU A 94 -2.33 3.33 -3.42
CA LEU A 94 -2.51 2.05 -2.74
C LEU A 94 -3.73 1.28 -3.27
N ALA A 95 -4.83 1.98 -3.56
CA ALA A 95 -6.02 1.37 -4.17
C ALA A 95 -5.70 0.75 -5.53
N PHE A 96 -4.94 1.44 -6.40
CA PHE A 96 -4.56 0.91 -7.69
C PHE A 96 -3.68 -0.36 -7.57
N ILE A 97 -2.67 -0.36 -6.69
CA ILE A 97 -1.86 -1.58 -6.47
C ILE A 97 -2.74 -2.70 -5.92
N GLY A 98 -3.62 -2.40 -4.96
CA GLY A 98 -4.58 -3.35 -4.43
C GLY A 98 -5.46 -3.98 -5.51
N LEU A 99 -5.98 -3.17 -6.44
CA LEU A 99 -6.71 -3.64 -7.62
C LEU A 99 -5.88 -4.56 -8.51
N GLY A 100 -4.57 -4.29 -8.66
CA GLY A 100 -3.65 -5.18 -9.38
C GLY A 100 -3.66 -6.61 -8.82
N PHE A 101 -3.59 -6.76 -7.49
CA PHE A 101 -3.67 -8.07 -6.85
C PHE A 101 -5.07 -8.70 -6.97
N TRP A 102 -6.14 -7.91 -6.87
CA TRP A 102 -7.50 -8.41 -7.10
C TRP A 102 -7.70 -8.94 -8.51
N LEU A 103 -7.15 -8.27 -9.53
CA LEU A 103 -7.16 -8.75 -10.91
C LEU A 103 -6.42 -10.08 -11.05
N VAL A 104 -5.28 -10.26 -10.37
CA VAL A 104 -4.57 -11.55 -10.33
C VAL A 104 -5.47 -12.66 -9.78
N TYR A 105 -6.13 -12.41 -8.64
CA TYR A 105 -7.05 -13.39 -8.03
C TYR A 105 -8.24 -13.73 -8.94
N LEU A 106 -8.89 -12.72 -9.52
CA LEU A 106 -10.03 -12.90 -10.41
C LEU A 106 -9.67 -13.72 -11.66
N ARG A 107 -8.43 -13.57 -12.15
CA ARG A 107 -7.93 -14.34 -13.30
C ARG A 107 -7.58 -15.76 -12.95
N ARG A 108 -6.91 -15.96 -11.81
CA ARG A 108 -6.47 -17.28 -11.35
C ARG A 108 -6.84 -17.42 -9.88
N PRO A 109 -8.04 -17.96 -9.58
CA PRO A 109 -8.47 -18.19 -8.19
C PRO A 109 -7.54 -19.14 -7.41
N SER A 110 -6.72 -19.94 -8.12
CA SER A 110 -5.62 -20.72 -7.53
C SER A 110 -4.58 -19.87 -6.82
N PHE A 111 -4.45 -18.60 -7.19
CA PHE A 111 -3.61 -17.60 -6.54
C PHE A 111 -4.37 -16.84 -5.46
N TRP A 112 -5.01 -17.59 -4.57
CA TRP A 112 -5.73 -17.06 -3.41
C TRP A 112 -4.86 -16.16 -2.53
N TRP A 113 -3.55 -16.35 -2.55
CA TRP A 113 -2.59 -15.51 -1.82
C TRP A 113 -2.74 -14.03 -2.18
N ALA A 114 -3.19 -13.69 -3.39
CA ALA A 114 -3.32 -12.30 -3.85
C ALA A 114 -4.42 -11.51 -3.12
N ILE A 115 -5.38 -12.20 -2.47
CA ILE A 115 -6.39 -11.54 -1.63
C ILE A 115 -5.73 -10.81 -0.46
N ILE A 116 -4.68 -11.38 0.14
CA ILE A 116 -4.01 -10.80 1.31
C ILE A 116 -3.36 -9.44 1.02
N PRO A 117 -2.40 -9.32 0.07
CA PRO A 117 -1.82 -8.02 -0.28
C PRO A 117 -2.86 -7.09 -0.90
N GLY A 118 -3.79 -7.61 -1.73
CA GLY A 118 -4.85 -6.81 -2.32
C GLY A 118 -5.76 -6.15 -1.28
N GLY A 119 -6.27 -6.92 -0.32
CA GLY A 119 -7.11 -6.42 0.77
C GLY A 119 -6.34 -5.52 1.75
N THR A 120 -5.08 -5.83 2.04
CA THR A 120 -4.22 -4.99 2.88
C THR A 120 -4.00 -3.62 2.24
N LEU A 121 -3.65 -3.57 0.95
CA LEU A 121 -3.42 -2.31 0.23
C LEU A 121 -4.69 -1.47 0.08
N VAL A 122 -5.84 -2.12 -0.17
CA VAL A 122 -7.13 -1.41 -0.17
C VAL A 122 -7.42 -0.83 1.22
N THR A 123 -7.16 -1.59 2.28
CA THR A 123 -7.35 -1.10 3.66
C THR A 123 -6.43 0.08 3.97
N LEU A 124 -5.15 -0.01 3.61
CA LEU A 124 -4.20 1.10 3.77
C LEU A 124 -4.59 2.30 2.93
N GLY A 125 -5.15 2.09 1.74
CA GLY A 125 -5.70 3.15 0.92
C GLY A 125 -6.86 3.88 1.60
N VAL A 126 -7.78 3.13 2.21
CA VAL A 126 -8.89 3.70 3.01
C VAL A 126 -8.37 4.48 4.21
N VAL A 127 -7.46 3.91 4.99
CA VAL A 127 -6.84 4.58 6.16
C VAL A 127 -6.13 5.87 5.72
N SER A 128 -5.34 5.81 4.65
CA SER A 128 -4.65 6.98 4.09
C SER A 128 -5.62 8.06 3.60
N GLY A 129 -6.78 7.69 3.04
CA GLY A 129 -7.74 8.64 2.46
C GLY A 129 -8.65 9.30 3.50
N LEU A 130 -8.96 8.60 4.58
CA LEU A 130 -9.76 9.15 5.68
C LEU A 130 -9.01 10.25 6.46
N GLY A 131 -7.67 10.22 6.43
CA GLY A 131 -6.83 11.19 7.16
C GLY A 131 -7.04 11.10 8.67
N SER A 132 -6.64 12.14 9.40
CA SER A 132 -6.79 12.21 10.87
C SER A 132 -8.27 12.35 11.26
N SER A 133 -8.99 11.24 11.22
CA SER A 133 -10.40 11.16 11.61
C SER A 133 -10.54 10.98 13.14
N ILE A 134 -11.76 11.13 13.66
CA ILE A 134 -12.08 10.84 15.08
C ILE A 134 -11.94 9.34 15.39
N ILE A 135 -11.89 8.49 14.34
CA ILE A 135 -11.85 7.03 14.42
C ILE A 135 -10.38 6.60 14.41
N SER A 136 -10.01 5.61 15.25
CA SER A 136 -8.63 5.06 15.29
C SER A 136 -8.25 4.41 13.95
N ASP A 137 -7.17 4.93 13.34
CA ASP A 137 -6.55 4.39 12.13
C ASP A 137 -6.15 2.93 12.32
N GLU A 138 -5.62 2.58 13.49
CA GLU A 138 -5.25 1.20 13.84
C GLU A 138 -6.48 0.30 13.87
N GLY A 139 -7.59 0.76 14.44
CA GLY A 139 -8.84 0.03 14.47
C GLY A 139 -9.38 -0.28 13.09
N ILE A 140 -9.40 0.73 12.19
CA ILE A 140 -9.80 0.56 10.79
C ILE A 140 -8.86 -0.43 10.08
N PHE A 141 -7.55 -0.29 10.31
CA PHE A 141 -6.55 -1.18 9.73
C PHE A 141 -6.75 -2.65 10.15
N PHE A 142 -6.91 -2.91 11.45
CA PHE A 142 -7.15 -4.26 11.97
C PHE A 142 -8.48 -4.84 11.48
N LEU A 143 -9.54 -4.05 11.41
CA LEU A 143 -10.82 -4.49 10.83
C LEU A 143 -10.68 -4.84 9.35
N GLY A 144 -10.01 -4.00 8.55
CA GLY A 144 -9.79 -4.26 7.14
C GLY A 144 -8.95 -5.51 6.87
N LEU A 145 -7.91 -5.75 7.69
CA LEU A 145 -7.18 -7.02 7.67
C LEU A 145 -8.07 -8.21 8.07
N GLY A 146 -8.90 -8.04 9.10
CA GLY A 146 -9.86 -9.05 9.53
C GLY A 146 -10.82 -9.46 8.41
N ILE A 147 -11.38 -8.48 7.70
CA ILE A 147 -12.19 -8.70 6.48
C ILE A 147 -11.36 -9.41 5.40
N THR A 148 -10.12 -8.99 5.18
CA THR A 148 -9.22 -9.61 4.19
C THR A 148 -9.02 -11.10 4.47
N PHE A 149 -8.73 -11.49 5.70
CA PHE A 149 -8.59 -12.90 6.08
C PHE A 149 -9.92 -13.65 6.07
N ALA A 150 -11.05 -13.00 6.38
CA ALA A 150 -12.36 -13.60 6.21
C ALA A 150 -12.64 -13.93 4.73
N LEU A 151 -12.25 -13.04 3.82
CA LEU A 151 -12.35 -13.27 2.36
C LEU A 151 -11.43 -14.42 1.91
N VAL A 152 -10.23 -14.56 2.47
CA VAL A 152 -9.35 -15.72 2.24
C VAL A 152 -10.01 -17.02 2.74
N GLY A 153 -10.69 -16.97 3.89
CA GLY A 153 -11.44 -18.10 4.43
C GLY A 153 -12.70 -18.47 3.63
N LEU A 154 -13.27 -17.51 2.89
CA LEU A 154 -14.57 -17.67 2.23
C LEU A 154 -14.46 -17.94 0.72
N LEU A 155 -13.72 -17.12 -0.03
CA LEU A 155 -13.75 -17.15 -1.50
C LEU A 155 -13.11 -18.41 -2.10
N PRO A 156 -11.89 -18.80 -1.70
CA PRO A 156 -11.21 -19.99 -2.23
C PRO A 156 -11.60 -21.29 -1.51
N ALA A 157 -12.35 -21.22 -0.40
CA ALA A 157 -12.55 -22.35 0.51
C ALA A 157 -13.21 -23.59 -0.12
N LYS A 158 -13.99 -23.43 -1.19
CA LYS A 158 -14.60 -24.55 -1.90
C LYS A 158 -13.57 -25.39 -2.67
N GLN A 159 -12.46 -24.78 -3.10
CA GLN A 159 -11.45 -25.41 -3.94
C GLN A 159 -10.14 -25.66 -3.18
N TYR A 160 -9.85 -24.85 -2.16
CA TYR A 160 -8.60 -24.88 -1.40
C TYR A 160 -8.89 -24.88 0.11
N LYS A 161 -8.02 -25.51 0.90
CA LYS A 161 -8.15 -25.56 2.37
C LYS A 161 -7.72 -24.22 3.01
N THR A 162 -8.42 -23.13 2.71
CA THR A 162 -8.11 -21.78 3.22
C THR A 162 -8.92 -21.37 4.45
N GLN A 163 -9.68 -22.31 5.04
CA GLN A 163 -10.49 -22.08 6.26
C GLN A 163 -9.66 -21.64 7.47
N TRP A 164 -8.34 -21.87 7.46
CA TRP A 164 -7.44 -21.34 8.46
C TRP A 164 -7.55 -19.81 8.59
N GLY A 165 -7.97 -19.10 7.52
CA GLY A 165 -8.14 -17.65 7.51
C GLY A 165 -9.20 -17.13 8.47
N TYR A 166 -10.16 -17.95 8.90
CA TYR A 166 -11.17 -17.53 9.89
C TYR A 166 -10.58 -17.24 11.27
N ILE A 167 -9.51 -17.94 11.65
CA ILE A 167 -8.84 -17.73 12.93
C ILE A 167 -8.20 -16.34 13.01
N PRO A 168 -7.29 -15.94 12.09
CA PRO A 168 -6.74 -14.59 12.10
C PRO A 168 -7.82 -13.55 11.84
N ALA A 169 -8.83 -13.82 11.01
CA ALA A 169 -9.95 -12.90 10.80
C ALA A 169 -10.66 -12.56 12.12
N ALA A 170 -11.02 -13.58 12.91
CA ALA A 170 -11.68 -13.39 14.20
C ALA A 170 -10.80 -12.59 15.17
N VAL A 171 -9.51 -12.95 15.29
CA VAL A 171 -8.57 -12.24 16.17
C VAL A 171 -8.42 -10.78 15.76
N LEU A 172 -8.22 -10.50 14.47
CA LEU A 172 -8.03 -9.14 13.96
C LEU A 172 -9.30 -8.29 14.07
N ILE A 173 -10.48 -8.88 13.85
CA ILE A 173 -11.76 -8.19 14.06
C ILE A 173 -11.92 -7.80 15.53
N ILE A 174 -11.64 -8.73 16.46
CA ILE A 174 -11.70 -8.44 17.90
C ILE A 174 -10.72 -7.32 18.25
N LEU A 175 -9.47 -7.37 17.77
CA LEU A 175 -8.48 -6.32 18.00
C LEU A 175 -8.92 -4.98 17.40
N GLY A 176 -9.48 -4.97 16.19
CA GLY A 176 -10.02 -3.76 15.56
C GLY A 176 -11.17 -3.15 16.36
N LEU A 177 -12.13 -3.98 16.81
CA LEU A 177 -13.22 -3.53 17.67
C LEU A 177 -12.72 -3.00 19.01
N ILE A 178 -11.70 -3.63 19.61
CA ILE A 178 -11.05 -3.12 20.82
C ILE A 178 -10.47 -1.73 20.53
N GLN A 179 -9.69 -1.55 19.46
CA GLN A 179 -9.09 -0.25 19.14
C GLN A 179 -10.12 0.84 18.81
N LEU A 180 -11.27 0.47 18.23
CA LEU A 180 -12.36 1.42 18.01
C LEU A 180 -13.13 1.77 19.28
N SER A 181 -13.30 0.82 20.20
CA SER A 181 -14.07 0.99 21.44
C SER A 181 -13.22 1.61 22.55
N VAL A 182 -11.93 1.33 22.53
CA VAL A 182 -10.95 1.78 23.48
C VAL A 182 -10.33 3.05 22.92
N GLY A 183 -10.97 4.18 23.22
CA GLY A 183 -10.21 5.43 23.33
C GLY A 183 -9.00 5.22 24.25
N THR A 184 -8.04 6.16 24.23
CA THR A 184 -6.75 6.28 24.97
C THR A 184 -6.58 5.65 26.38
N PHE A 185 -7.61 5.09 26.99
CA PHE A 185 -7.69 4.47 28.30
C PHE A 185 -6.85 3.19 28.49
N LEU A 186 -6.86 2.18 27.58
CA LEU A 186 -6.05 0.95 27.80
C LEU A 186 -4.55 1.16 27.50
N ILE A 187 -4.20 2.08 26.58
CA ILE A 187 -2.81 2.44 26.28
C ILE A 187 -2.12 3.00 27.54
N ASN A 188 -2.88 3.67 28.41
CA ASN A 188 -2.36 4.17 29.70
C ASN A 188 -2.24 3.11 30.80
N LEU A 189 -2.76 1.88 30.62
CA LEU A 189 -2.69 0.84 31.64
C LEU A 189 -1.42 -0.02 31.55
N TRP A 190 -0.76 -0.10 30.40
CA TRP A 190 0.49 -0.85 30.25
C TRP A 190 1.61 -0.31 31.15
N PRO A 191 1.83 1.01 31.29
CA PRO A 191 2.74 1.57 32.29
C PRO A 191 2.38 1.15 33.73
N ILE A 192 1.09 1.10 34.07
CA ILE A 192 0.62 0.69 35.40
C ILE A 192 0.91 -0.79 35.64
N ALA A 193 0.66 -1.67 34.66
CA ALA A 193 0.99 -3.08 34.74
C ALA A 193 2.50 -3.29 34.90
N LEU A 194 3.34 -2.56 34.16
CA LEU A 194 4.80 -2.59 34.30
C LEU A 194 5.26 -2.12 35.68
N ILE A 195 4.66 -1.07 36.24
CA ILE A 195 4.96 -0.58 37.60
C ILE A 195 4.60 -1.63 38.65
N ILE A 196 3.42 -2.27 38.54
CA ILE A 196 2.97 -3.30 39.48
C ILE A 196 3.88 -4.53 39.41
N ILE A 197 4.20 -5.01 38.20
CA ILE A 197 5.08 -6.16 37.98
C ILE A 197 6.49 -5.86 38.49
N GLY A 198 7.03 -4.68 38.18
CA GLY A 198 8.34 -4.23 38.66
C GLY A 198 8.39 -4.15 40.19
N GLY A 199 7.37 -3.54 40.81
CA GLY A 199 7.25 -3.45 42.27
C GLY A 199 7.14 -4.83 42.93
N TYR A 200 6.39 -5.77 42.34
CA TYR A 200 6.26 -7.13 42.84
C TYR A 200 7.59 -7.89 42.79
N ILE A 201 8.36 -7.77 41.70
CA ILE A 201 9.67 -8.42 41.56
C ILE A 201 10.65 -7.89 42.62
N ILE A 202 10.69 -6.58 42.86
CA ILE A 202 11.54 -5.96 43.88
C ILE A 202 11.13 -6.47 45.27
N PHE A 203 9.84 -6.43 45.60
CA PHE A 203 9.34 -6.86 46.91
C PHE A 203 9.63 -8.34 47.20
N LYS A 204 9.50 -9.19 46.17
CA LYS A 204 9.79 -10.63 46.27
C LYS A 204 11.28 -10.91 46.48
N ASN A 205 12.17 -10.13 45.86
CA ASN A 205 13.62 -10.33 45.97
C ASN A 205 14.25 -9.65 47.19
N TRP A 206 13.52 -8.79 47.91
CA TRP A 206 14.04 -8.11 49.10
C TRP A 206 14.04 -8.99 50.37
N LYS A 207 13.35 -10.13 50.36
CA LYS A 207 13.30 -11.09 51.49
C LYS A 207 14.16 -12.36 51.29
N LYS A 208 15.09 -12.34 50.34
CA LYS A 208 16.20 -13.30 50.24
C LYS A 208 17.50 -12.58 50.57
#